data_AF-A0A3S0QU13-F1
#
_entry.id   AF-A0A3S0QU13-F1
#
_cell.length_a   1.000
_cell.length_b   1.000
_cell.length_c   1.000
_cell.angle_alpha   90.00
_cell.angle_beta   90.00
_cell.angle_gamma   90.00
#
_symmetry.space_group_name_H-M   'P 1'
#
loop_
_entity.id
_entity.type
_entity.pdbx_description
1 polymer ?
#
loop_
_entity_poly.entity_id
_entity_poly.type
_entity_poly.pdbx_seq_one_letter_code
_entity_poly.pdbx_strand_id
1 'polypeptide(L)'
;MSGYGFGKKATAPAGAGDPSKLDLSGIVRAPLSVDPAREAAAIARGNALGFVDRSDSAEGQTEGQGATPVRRRRQPAPQSSLYIKGPKETLDWFIDFTNQRGHRSYWQALAEFRDLVEGTQASAPDQR
;
A
#
# COMPACT_ATOMS: atom_id res chain seq x y z
N MET A 1 -4.02 -45.57 -15.32
CA MET A 1 -4.36 -44.49 -14.37
C MET A 1 -3.46 -44.66 -13.16
N SER A 2 -2.44 -43.81 -13.02
CA SER A 2 -1.39 -43.94 -12.00
C SER A 2 -1.81 -43.21 -10.72
N GLY A 3 -1.99 -43.95 -9.63
CA GLY A 3 -2.33 -43.40 -8.32
C GLY A 3 -1.09 -42.79 -7.65
N TYR A 4 -1.11 -41.48 -7.44
CA TYR A 4 -0.07 -40.76 -6.68
C TYR A 4 -0.13 -41.16 -5.20
N GLY A 5 1.02 -41.63 -4.70
CA GLY A 5 1.21 -42.18 -3.36
C GLY A 5 1.17 -41.14 -2.24
N PHE A 6 -0.04 -40.77 -1.80
CA PHE A 6 -0.26 -40.12 -0.51
C PHE A 6 -1.02 -41.06 0.42
N GLY A 7 -0.32 -42.10 0.89
CA GLY A 7 -0.94 -43.15 1.69
C GLY A 7 0.02 -43.88 2.60
N LYS A 8 0.68 -43.17 3.51
CA LYS A 8 1.22 -43.79 4.74
C LYS A 8 1.31 -42.76 5.85
N LYS A 9 0.28 -42.72 6.70
CA LYS A 9 0.37 -42.08 8.03
C LYS A 9 1.29 -42.97 8.88
N ALA A 10 2.48 -42.46 9.19
CA ALA A 10 3.31 -43.06 10.22
C ALA A 10 2.59 -42.86 11.57
N THR A 11 2.43 -43.94 12.32
CA THR A 11 1.91 -43.93 13.69
C THR A 11 2.88 -43.12 14.55
N ALA A 12 2.43 -41.96 15.04
CA ALA A 12 3.23 -41.14 15.94
C ALA A 12 3.36 -41.83 17.32
N PRO A 13 4.54 -41.79 17.97
CA PRO A 13 4.68 -42.29 19.34
C PRO A 13 3.82 -41.45 20.30
N ALA A 14 3.19 -42.13 21.26
CA ALA A 14 2.33 -41.52 22.27
C ALA A 14 3.12 -40.47 23.07
N GLY A 15 2.76 -39.20 22.89
CA GLY A 15 3.44 -38.04 23.48
C GLY A 15 3.63 -36.87 22.53
N ALA A 16 3.37 -37.04 21.23
CA ALA A 16 3.43 -35.95 20.26
C ALA A 16 2.24 -34.98 20.47
N GLY A 17 2.51 -33.86 21.14
CA GLY A 17 1.70 -32.66 21.02
C GLY A 17 1.53 -32.26 19.55
N ASP A 18 0.46 -31.55 19.28
CA ASP A 18 0.02 -31.13 17.95
C ASP A 18 1.20 -30.57 17.10
N PRO A 19 1.57 -31.19 15.96
CA PRO A 19 2.75 -30.79 15.17
C PRO A 19 2.62 -29.40 14.55
N SER A 20 1.41 -28.82 14.56
CA SER A 20 1.13 -27.44 14.15
C SER A 20 1.37 -26.40 15.25
N LYS A 21 1.62 -26.82 16.49
CA LYS A 21 1.73 -25.91 17.63
C LYS A 21 3.17 -25.82 18.09
N LEU A 22 3.90 -24.86 17.52
CA LEU A 22 5.22 -24.48 18.01
C LEU A 22 5.11 -24.08 19.47
N ASP A 23 5.90 -24.74 20.34
CA ASP A 23 6.00 -24.37 21.73
C ASP A 23 6.85 -23.09 21.86
N LEU A 24 6.20 -22.00 22.26
CA LEU A 24 6.82 -20.68 22.42
C LEU A 24 7.01 -20.32 23.91
N SER A 25 6.78 -21.27 24.82
CA SER A 25 6.81 -21.05 26.27
C SER A 25 8.20 -20.66 26.81
N GLY A 26 9.27 -21.01 26.10
CA GLY A 26 10.66 -20.66 26.45
C GLY A 26 11.20 -19.38 25.80
N ILE A 27 10.43 -18.69 24.95
CA ILE A 27 10.92 -17.51 24.24
C ILE A 27 10.62 -16.26 25.06
N VAL A 28 11.67 -15.59 25.52
CA VAL A 28 11.56 -14.29 26.18
C VAL A 28 11.10 -13.25 25.17
N ARG A 29 9.84 -12.79 25.29
CA ARG A 29 9.23 -11.76 24.42
C ARG A 29 9.55 -10.33 24.89
N ALA A 30 10.78 -10.11 25.35
CA ALA A 30 11.24 -8.78 25.73
C ALA A 30 12.03 -8.14 24.58
N PRO A 31 12.01 -6.80 24.44
CA PRO A 31 12.91 -6.11 23.54
C PRO A 31 14.36 -6.48 23.85
N LEU A 32 15.07 -7.01 22.86
CA LEU A 32 16.50 -7.29 22.99
C LEU A 32 17.25 -5.95 23.02
N SER A 33 17.86 -5.63 24.15
CA SER A 33 18.79 -4.51 24.24
C SER A 33 20.03 -4.85 23.41
N VAL A 34 20.28 -4.08 22.35
CA VAL A 34 21.48 -4.23 21.54
C VAL A 34 22.57 -3.32 22.11
N ASP A 35 23.78 -3.86 22.25
CA ASP A 35 24.97 -3.09 22.61
C ASP A 35 25.45 -2.27 21.39
N PRO A 36 25.58 -0.93 21.49
CA PRO A 36 26.02 -0.08 20.39
C PRO A 36 27.33 -0.53 19.72
N ALA A 37 28.26 -1.11 20.50
CA ALA A 37 29.53 -1.59 19.95
C ALA A 37 29.34 -2.81 19.02
N ARG A 38 28.37 -3.67 19.32
CA ARG A 38 28.05 -4.85 18.48
C ARG A 38 27.35 -4.45 17.20
N GLU A 39 26.50 -3.43 17.27
CA GLU A 39 25.81 -2.87 16.11
C GLU A 39 26.82 -2.27 15.11
N ALA A 40 27.74 -1.43 15.58
CA ALA A 40 28.78 -0.86 14.74
C ALA A 40 29.66 -1.93 14.05
N ALA A 41 30.02 -2.99 14.78
CA ALA A 41 30.79 -4.10 14.23
C ALA A 41 30.00 -4.92 13.19
N ALA A 42 28.68 -5.01 13.34
CA ALA A 42 27.81 -5.68 12.37
C ALA A 42 27.65 -4.84 11.09
N ILE A 43 27.48 -3.52 11.22
CA ILE A 43 27.44 -2.58 10.10
C ILE A 43 28.74 -2.62 9.31
N ALA A 44 29.90 -2.58 9.98
CA ALA A 44 31.19 -2.66 9.32
C ALA A 44 31.37 -3.96 8.51
N ARG A 45 30.88 -5.09 9.03
CA ARG A 45 30.87 -6.37 8.30
C ARG A 45 29.92 -6.35 7.09
N GLY A 46 28.75 -5.74 7.24
CA GLY A 46 27.80 -5.55 6.14
C GLY A 46 28.43 -4.74 5.00
N ASN A 47 29.05 -3.61 5.35
CA ASN A 47 29.72 -2.74 4.39
C ASN A 47 30.86 -3.47 3.66
N ALA A 48 31.66 -4.27 4.38
CA ALA A 48 32.71 -5.10 3.77
C ALA A 48 32.18 -6.16 2.78
N LEU A 49 30.94 -6.61 2.97
CA LEU A 49 30.23 -7.54 2.09
C LEU A 49 29.44 -6.84 0.98
N GLY A 50 29.55 -5.50 0.86
CA GLY A 50 28.87 -4.71 -0.16
C GLY A 50 27.41 -4.41 0.16
N PHE A 51 26.95 -4.63 1.40
CA PHE A 51 25.68 -4.07 1.85
C PHE A 51 25.83 -2.57 2.04
N VAL A 52 24.94 -1.80 1.43
CA VAL A 52 24.85 -0.34 1.58
C VAL A 52 23.54 -0.03 2.28
N ASP A 53 23.60 0.81 3.32
CA ASP A 53 22.40 1.27 3.99
C ASP A 53 21.56 2.14 3.04
N ARG A 54 20.24 1.89 3.01
CA ARG A 54 19.31 2.66 2.19
C ARG A 54 18.94 3.99 2.85
N SER A 55 19.37 4.25 4.10
CA SER A 55 19.23 5.55 4.74
C SER A 55 19.99 6.65 4.00
N ASP A 56 21.15 6.34 3.44
CA ASP A 56 22.05 7.34 2.86
C ASP A 56 21.64 7.78 1.44
N SER A 57 20.67 7.08 0.82
CA SER A 57 20.12 7.42 -0.50
C SER A 57 18.85 8.26 -0.43
N ALA A 58 18.45 8.69 0.76
CA ALA A 58 17.35 9.62 0.98
C ALA A 58 17.91 10.98 1.43
N GLU A 59 18.37 11.78 0.46
CA GLU A 59 18.48 13.22 0.66
C GLU A 59 17.12 13.76 1.13
N GLY A 60 17.04 14.09 2.41
CA GLY A 60 15.90 14.78 3.01
C GLY A 60 14.91 13.89 3.74
N GLN A 61 15.26 13.46 4.96
CA GLN A 61 14.35 13.55 6.11
C GLN A 61 15.09 13.35 7.43
N THR A 62 15.25 14.48 8.10
CA THR A 62 15.64 14.77 9.48
C THR A 62 15.43 13.62 10.48
N GLU A 63 16.57 13.23 11.07
CA GLU A 63 16.83 12.72 12.42
C GLU A 63 15.62 12.41 13.32
N GLY A 64 15.44 11.11 13.62
CA GLY A 64 14.55 10.69 14.69
C GLY A 64 14.17 9.21 14.63
N GLN A 65 15.06 8.37 15.17
CA GLN A 65 14.79 7.03 15.75
C GLN A 65 13.92 6.05 14.95
N GLY A 66 14.57 5.00 14.43
CA GLY A 66 13.98 3.68 14.28
C GLY A 66 12.70 3.63 13.45
N ALA A 67 12.77 3.96 12.17
CA ALA A 67 11.65 3.75 11.27
C ALA A 67 12.16 3.05 10.00
N THR A 68 12.03 1.73 9.96
CA THR A 68 11.66 1.10 8.69
C THR A 68 10.57 1.97 8.06
N PRO A 69 10.68 2.41 6.80
CA PRO A 69 9.57 3.08 6.15
C PRO A 69 8.51 2.01 5.92
N VAL A 70 7.72 1.74 6.96
CA VAL A 70 6.37 1.23 6.86
C VAL A 70 5.71 2.25 5.97
N ARG A 71 5.65 1.93 4.67
CA ARG A 71 5.00 2.72 3.63
C ARG A 71 3.59 2.95 4.14
N ARG A 72 3.37 4.08 4.83
CA ARG A 72 2.09 4.44 5.44
C ARG A 72 1.12 4.35 4.29
N ARG A 73 0.26 3.32 4.30
CA ARG A 73 -0.73 3.12 3.28
C ARG A 73 -1.53 4.41 3.29
N ARG A 74 -1.37 5.25 2.26
CA ARG A 74 -2.11 6.51 2.16
C ARG A 74 -3.57 6.15 2.37
N GLN A 75 -4.16 6.66 3.45
CA GLN A 75 -5.57 6.43 3.71
C GLN A 75 -6.31 6.86 2.44
N PRO A 76 -7.09 5.98 1.81
CA PRO A 76 -7.82 6.36 0.61
C PRO A 76 -8.72 7.55 0.97
N ALA A 77 -8.77 8.55 0.09
CA ALA A 77 -9.71 9.66 0.25
C ALA A 77 -11.13 9.11 0.43
N PRO A 78 -11.99 9.76 1.24
CA PRO A 78 -13.37 9.31 1.42
C PRO A 78 -14.06 9.20 0.06
N GLN A 79 -14.64 8.03 -0.22
CA GLN A 79 -15.32 7.72 -1.48
C GLN A 79 -16.83 7.68 -1.26
N SER A 80 -17.58 8.29 -2.17
CA SER A 80 -19.04 8.19 -2.23
C SER A 80 -19.46 7.58 -3.56
N SER A 81 -20.46 6.70 -3.54
CA SER A 81 -21.04 6.12 -4.75
C SER A 81 -22.20 6.97 -5.26
N LEU A 82 -22.20 7.27 -6.56
CA LEU A 82 -23.29 7.96 -7.25
C LEU A 82 -23.84 7.03 -8.33
N TYR A 83 -25.15 6.83 -8.32
CA TYR A 83 -25.86 6.10 -9.37
C TYR A 83 -26.66 7.09 -10.20
N ILE A 84 -26.33 7.21 -11.48
CA ILE A 84 -27.02 8.10 -12.41
C ILE A 84 -27.96 7.25 -13.26
N LYS A 85 -29.27 7.52 -13.17
CA LYS A 85 -30.27 7.00 -14.08
C LYS A 85 -30.80 8.16 -14.91
N GLY A 86 -30.76 8.02 -16.22
CA GLY A 86 -31.20 9.06 -17.14
C GLY A 86 -31.56 8.50 -18.51
N PRO A 87 -31.92 9.38 -19.45
CA PRO A 87 -32.14 9.00 -20.85
C PRO A 87 -30.90 8.32 -21.42
N LYS A 88 -31.12 7.19 -22.10
CA LYS A 88 -30.04 6.38 -22.68
C LYS A 88 -29.16 7.21 -23.61
N GLU A 89 -29.78 7.98 -24.49
CA GLU A 89 -29.09 8.82 -25.48
C GLU A 89 -28.11 9.80 -24.84
N THR A 90 -28.47 10.41 -23.70
CA THR A 90 -27.61 11.36 -22.99
C THR A 90 -26.41 10.67 -22.35
N LEU A 91 -26.61 9.47 -21.79
CA LEU A 91 -25.53 8.69 -21.18
C LEU A 91 -24.56 8.17 -22.25
N ASP A 92 -25.10 7.65 -23.36
CA ASP A 92 -24.30 7.16 -24.48
C ASP A 92 -23.47 8.32 -25.08
N TRP A 93 -24.10 9.49 -25.30
CA TRP A 93 -23.39 10.69 -25.74
C TRP A 93 -22.27 11.10 -24.78
N PHE A 94 -22.51 11.08 -23.47
CA PHE A 94 -21.49 11.44 -22.48
C PHE A 94 -20.31 10.46 -22.51
N ILE A 95 -20.57 9.16 -22.64
CA ILE A 95 -19.51 8.15 -22.78
C ILE A 95 -18.67 8.45 -24.01
N ASP A 96 -19.29 8.68 -25.17
CA ASP A 96 -18.57 8.98 -26.42
C ASP A 96 -17.76 10.27 -26.32
N PHE A 97 -18.35 11.32 -25.75
CA PHE A 97 -17.68 12.59 -25.50
C PHE A 97 -16.42 12.43 -24.66
N THR A 98 -16.49 11.64 -23.58
CA THR A 98 -15.34 11.42 -22.69
C THR A 98 -14.24 10.58 -23.34
N ASN A 99 -14.62 9.61 -24.17
CA ASN A 99 -13.69 8.78 -24.92
C ASN A 99 -12.92 9.60 -25.97
N GLN A 100 -13.60 10.48 -26.70
CA GLN A 100 -12.97 11.34 -27.72
C GLN A 100 -11.94 12.31 -27.13
N ARG A 101 -12.17 12.80 -25.92
CA ARG A 101 -11.20 13.66 -25.20
C ARG A 101 -10.03 12.91 -24.56
N GLY A 102 -10.05 11.57 -24.56
CA GLY A 102 -8.98 10.76 -23.98
C GLY A 102 -8.92 10.84 -22.45
N HIS A 103 -10.04 11.11 -21.78
CA HIS A 103 -10.06 11.11 -20.32
C HIS A 103 -9.84 9.70 -19.78
N ARG A 104 -9.02 9.58 -18.73
CA ARG A 104 -8.78 8.29 -18.07
C ARG A 104 -9.98 7.83 -17.23
N SER A 105 -10.87 8.74 -16.85
CA SER A 105 -12.06 8.45 -16.08
C SER A 105 -13.15 9.49 -16.33
N TYR A 106 -14.41 9.09 -16.20
CA TYR A 106 -15.57 9.99 -16.34
C TYR A 106 -15.55 11.16 -15.33
N TRP A 107 -14.94 10.95 -14.17
CA TRP A 107 -14.77 11.99 -13.14
C TRP A 107 -13.90 13.15 -13.60
N GLN A 108 -12.96 12.90 -14.51
CA GLN A 108 -12.11 13.95 -15.07
C GLN A 108 -12.93 14.95 -15.89
N ALA A 109 -13.88 14.45 -16.70
CA ALA A 109 -14.79 15.33 -17.44
C ALA A 109 -15.73 16.12 -16.54
N LEU A 110 -16.18 15.51 -15.42
CA LEU A 110 -16.98 16.21 -14.42
C LEU A 110 -16.17 17.29 -13.68
N ALA A 111 -14.89 17.02 -13.38
CA ALA A 111 -14.01 18.01 -12.77
C ALA A 111 -13.75 19.18 -13.72
N GLU A 112 -13.44 18.92 -14.99
CA GLU A 112 -13.29 19.97 -16.01
C GLU A 112 -14.56 20.79 -16.20
N PHE A 113 -15.72 20.13 -16.21
CA PHE A 113 -17.00 20.83 -16.27
C PHE A 113 -17.22 21.71 -15.04
N ARG A 114 -16.90 21.21 -13.84
CA ARG A 114 -16.98 21.97 -12.60
C ARG A 114 -16.08 23.20 -12.65
N ASP A 115 -14.83 23.04 -13.08
CA ASP A 115 -13.87 24.15 -13.20
C ASP A 115 -14.36 25.19 -14.21
N LEU A 116 -15.00 24.77 -15.31
CA LEU A 116 -15.59 25.67 -16.29
C LEU A 116 -16.77 26.45 -15.70
N VAL A 117 -17.67 25.79 -14.97
CA VAL A 117 -18.84 26.44 -14.35
C VAL A 117 -18.44 27.38 -13.21
N GLU A 118 -17.56 26.93 -12.31
CA GLU A 118 -17.10 27.71 -11.16
C GLU A 118 -16.10 28.81 -11.59
N GLY A 119 -15.25 28.55 -12.58
CA GLY A 119 -14.33 29.54 -13.15
C GLY A 119 -15.02 30.64 -13.96
N THR A 120 -16.16 30.34 -14.59
CA THR A 120 -16.99 31.34 -15.28
C THR A 120 -17.77 32.23 -14.29
N GLN A 121 -18.06 31.76 -13.08
CA GLN A 121 -18.71 32.56 -12.03
C GLN A 121 -17.77 33.61 -11.40
N ALA A 122 -16.45 33.42 -11.42
CA ALA A 122 -15.48 34.34 -10.84
C ALA A 122 -15.20 35.60 -11.68
N SER A 123 -15.73 35.69 -12.90
CA SER A 123 -15.45 36.78 -13.86
C SER A 123 -16.62 37.72 -14.12
N ALA A 124 -17.63 37.76 -13.24
CA ALA A 124 -18.62 38.84 -13.23
C ALA A 124 -18.13 39.97 -12.30
N PRO A 125 -17.49 41.04 -12.81
CA PRO A 125 -17.18 42.19 -11.99
C PRO A 125 -18.49 42.90 -11.65
N ASP A 126 -18.71 43.07 -10.35
CA ASP A 126 -19.70 43.98 -9.78
C ASP A 126 -19.34 45.40 -10.25
N GLN A 127 -20.03 45.90 -11.28
CA GLN A 127 -19.98 47.31 -11.66
C GLN A 127 -21.13 48.04 -10.96
N ARG A 128 -20.80 48.73 -9.88
CA ARG A 128 -21.54 49.87 -9.35
C ARG A 128 -20.60 51.01 -9.04
#